data_AF-V5H5U7-F1
#
_entry.id   AF-V5H5U7-F1
#
_cell.length_a   1.000
_cell.length_b   1.000
_cell.length_c   1.000
_cell.angle_alpha   90.00
_cell.angle_beta   90.00
_cell.angle_gamma   90.00
#
_symmetry.space_group_name_H-M   'P 1'
#
loop_
_entity.id
_entity.type
_entity.pdbx_description
1 polymer ?
#
loop_
_entity_poly.entity_id
_entity_poly.type
_entity_poly.pdbx_seq_one_letter_code
_entity_poly.pdbx_strand_id
1 'polypeptide(L)'
;MEEERPPMWGWRRILAVSVLAVLLLVSAFLGGYFHGLHSARGNRDAAANISQELFDSGWQRLPCIGEDETCPEGFGEAPLVLISLDGFRADYLDRGRNPSLERLGQCGVRAPFMRPVFPTKTFPNHFTIVTGLWPESHGIVDNKMYDPEFKTLFSLGNKEAGKSRWWQAEPIWVTTEKQGKRAATFFWPGSDVDIGGSRPSHFFKYNEKIPWQSRVEVLLAWLDLPVERRPAFLSLYVNEPDSAGHDHGPHSDEVDEALDLVEIMLDRLLAGLQERRLLGCVNLLIVSDHGMA
;
A
#
# COMPACT_ATOMS: atom_id res chain seq x y z
N MET A 1 -25.61 -4.45 40.89
CA MET A 1 -25.16 -3.28 40.12
C MET A 1 -24.26 -3.82 39.05
N GLU A 2 -24.86 -4.16 37.92
CA GLU A 2 -24.25 -4.89 36.82
C GLU A 2 -24.28 -3.95 35.61
N GLU A 3 -23.12 -3.70 35.04
CA GLU A 3 -22.85 -2.66 34.05
C GLU A 3 -23.29 -3.17 32.66
N GLU A 4 -24.30 -2.50 32.06
CA GLU A 4 -24.85 -2.86 30.75
C GLU A 4 -23.84 -2.60 29.63
N ARG A 5 -23.46 -3.67 28.90
CA ARG A 5 -22.69 -3.57 27.66
C ARG A 5 -23.57 -3.03 26.52
N PRO A 6 -23.09 -2.08 25.70
CA PRO A 6 -23.87 -1.56 24.58
C PRO A 6 -24.03 -2.59 23.45
N PRO A 7 -25.13 -2.55 22.67
CA PRO A 7 -25.50 -3.61 21.75
C PRO A 7 -24.64 -3.65 20.47
N MET A 8 -24.16 -4.85 20.14
CA MET A 8 -23.40 -5.24 18.94
C MET A 8 -24.25 -5.30 17.66
N TRP A 9 -24.94 -4.21 17.28
CA TRP A 9 -25.75 -4.20 16.05
C TRP A 9 -25.59 -2.87 15.29
N GLY A 10 -24.66 -2.83 14.33
CA GLY A 10 -24.50 -1.68 13.42
C GLY A 10 -23.34 -1.76 12.42
N TRP A 11 -22.28 -2.52 12.72
CA TRP A 11 -21.03 -2.45 11.95
C TRP A 11 -21.04 -3.29 10.66
N ARG A 12 -21.70 -4.45 10.68
CA ARG A 12 -21.79 -5.35 9.51
C ARG A 12 -22.60 -4.75 8.35
N ARG A 13 -23.58 -3.87 8.62
CA ARG A 13 -24.42 -3.27 7.58
C ARG A 13 -23.78 -2.07 6.91
N ILE A 14 -23.05 -1.25 7.66
CA ILE A 14 -22.33 -0.09 7.09
C ILE A 14 -21.14 -0.57 6.23
N LEU A 15 -20.36 -1.53 6.73
CA LEU A 15 -19.32 -2.20 5.92
C LEU A 15 -19.91 -2.92 4.70
N ALA A 16 -21.05 -3.61 4.83
CA ALA A 16 -21.67 -4.27 3.69
C ALA A 16 -22.16 -3.27 2.63
N VAL A 17 -22.74 -2.13 3.01
CA VAL A 17 -23.21 -1.11 2.07
C VAL A 17 -22.02 -0.41 1.38
N SER A 18 -20.94 -0.11 2.11
CA SER A 18 -19.72 0.46 1.52
C SER A 18 -18.99 -0.55 0.62
N VAL A 19 -18.91 -1.82 1.01
CA VAL A 19 -18.29 -2.88 0.19
C VAL A 19 -19.14 -3.20 -1.04
N LEU A 20 -20.47 -3.21 -0.95
CA LEU A 20 -21.36 -3.38 -2.11
C LEU A 20 -21.28 -2.19 -3.07
N ALA A 21 -21.21 -0.95 -2.57
CA ALA A 21 -21.03 0.23 -3.41
C ALA A 21 -19.66 0.22 -4.12
N VAL A 22 -18.59 -0.15 -3.42
CA VAL A 22 -17.24 -0.33 -3.99
C VAL A 22 -17.22 -1.47 -5.00
N LEU A 23 -17.84 -2.62 -4.71
CA LEU A 23 -17.92 -3.75 -5.65
C LEU A 23 -18.73 -3.42 -6.91
N LEU A 24 -19.80 -2.63 -6.80
CA LEU A 24 -20.58 -2.19 -7.95
C LEU A 24 -19.81 -1.18 -8.82
N LEU A 25 -19.09 -0.24 -8.22
CA LEU A 25 -18.20 0.68 -8.94
C LEU A 25 -17.06 -0.07 -9.63
N VAL A 26 -16.45 -1.04 -8.93
CA VAL A 26 -15.41 -1.92 -9.49
C VAL A 26 -15.96 -2.76 -10.65
N SER A 27 -17.18 -3.27 -10.59
CA SER A 27 -17.78 -4.04 -11.70
C SER A 27 -18.05 -3.19 -12.96
N ALA A 28 -18.42 -1.92 -12.80
CA ALA A 28 -18.65 -1.00 -13.92
C ALA A 28 -17.32 -0.63 -14.61
N PHE A 29 -16.27 -0.39 -13.82
CA PHE A 29 -14.91 -0.15 -14.34
C PHE A 29 -14.28 -1.38 -14.98
N LEU A 30 -14.42 -2.57 -14.37
CA LEU A 30 -13.94 -3.83 -14.95
C LEU A 30 -14.64 -4.15 -16.29
N GLY A 31 -15.93 -3.84 -16.40
CA GLY A 31 -16.68 -3.97 -17.65
C GLY A 31 -16.08 -3.16 -18.80
N GLY A 32 -15.64 -1.92 -18.52
CA GLY A 32 -14.91 -1.08 -19.48
C GLY A 32 -13.49 -1.57 -19.76
N TYR A 33 -12.76 -1.98 -18.71
CA TYR A 33 -11.37 -2.45 -18.78
C TYR A 33 -11.21 -3.72 -19.63
N PHE A 34 -12.05 -4.74 -19.41
CA PHE A 34 -11.99 -5.98 -20.20
C PHE A 34 -12.41 -5.78 -21.65
N HIS A 35 -13.30 -4.82 -21.93
CA HIS A 35 -13.65 -4.45 -23.31
C HIS A 35 -12.46 -3.79 -24.04
N GLY A 36 -11.73 -2.90 -23.35
CA GLY A 36 -10.54 -2.24 -23.90
C GLY A 36 -9.39 -3.21 -24.17
N LEU A 37 -9.09 -4.12 -23.23
CA LEU A 37 -7.99 -5.09 -23.37
C LEU A 37 -8.23 -6.17 -24.42
N HIS A 38 -9.48 -6.59 -24.65
CA HIS A 38 -9.79 -7.51 -25.76
C HIS A 38 -9.56 -6.87 -27.12
N SER A 39 -9.73 -5.56 -27.24
CA SER A 39 -9.47 -4.81 -28.47
C SER A 39 -7.97 -4.58 -28.73
N ALA A 40 -7.17 -4.44 -27.66
CA ALA A 40 -5.73 -4.14 -27.73
C ALA A 40 -4.83 -5.33 -28.15
N ARG A 41 -5.33 -6.58 -28.08
CA ARG A 41 -4.53 -7.81 -28.28
C ARG A 41 -3.96 -8.04 -29.68
N GLY A 42 -4.07 -7.08 -30.61
CA GLY A 42 -3.57 -7.20 -31.98
C GLY A 42 -2.82 -5.99 -32.53
N ASN A 43 -2.63 -4.91 -31.76
CA ASN A 43 -2.02 -3.69 -32.31
C ASN A 43 -1.28 -2.88 -31.23
N ARG A 44 0.06 -2.80 -31.33
CA ARG A 44 0.92 -2.07 -30.37
C ARG A 44 0.57 -0.58 -30.26
N ASP A 45 0.13 0.02 -31.37
CA ASP A 45 -0.29 1.43 -31.40
C ASP A 45 -1.65 1.64 -30.69
N ALA A 46 -2.52 0.63 -30.69
CA ALA A 46 -3.78 0.67 -29.96
C ALA A 46 -3.57 0.48 -28.47
N ALA A 47 -2.63 -0.39 -28.05
CA ALA A 47 -2.24 -0.53 -26.65
C ALA A 47 -1.63 0.77 -26.09
N ALA A 48 -0.77 1.45 -26.85
CA ALA A 48 -0.19 2.73 -26.48
C ALA A 48 -1.24 3.87 -26.35
N ASN A 49 -2.23 3.92 -27.25
CA ASN A 49 -3.32 4.89 -27.17
C ASN A 49 -4.32 4.58 -26.05
N ILE A 50 -4.64 3.31 -25.83
CA ILE A 50 -5.47 2.86 -24.70
C ILE A 50 -4.74 3.14 -23.38
N SER A 51 -3.42 3.00 -23.34
CA SER A 51 -2.59 3.40 -22.20
C SER A 51 -2.44 4.90 -22.01
N GLN A 52 -2.90 5.72 -22.95
CA GLN A 52 -2.92 7.17 -22.78
C GLN A 52 -4.33 7.66 -22.38
N GLU A 53 -5.38 7.04 -22.91
CA GLU A 53 -6.77 7.35 -22.56
C GLU A 53 -7.23 6.78 -21.20
N LEU A 54 -6.71 5.61 -20.77
CA LEU A 54 -7.01 5.07 -19.44
C LEU A 54 -6.26 5.77 -18.30
N PHE A 55 -5.22 6.55 -18.62
CA PHE A 55 -4.20 7.03 -17.68
C PHE A 55 -4.14 8.55 -17.58
N ASP A 56 -5.10 9.24 -18.18
CA ASP A 56 -5.15 10.70 -18.19
C ASP A 56 -6.26 11.22 -17.29
N SER A 57 -6.16 10.87 -16.01
CA SER A 57 -7.00 11.44 -14.95
C SER A 57 -6.75 12.94 -14.73
N GLY A 58 -5.76 13.51 -15.44
CA GLY A 58 -5.51 14.94 -15.58
C GLY A 58 -4.67 15.54 -14.45
N TRP A 59 -4.46 14.83 -13.34
CA TRP A 59 -3.64 15.32 -12.24
C TRP A 59 -2.16 15.47 -12.65
N GLN A 60 -1.67 14.63 -13.57
CA GLN A 60 -0.30 14.70 -14.08
C GLN A 60 0.03 16.03 -14.75
N ARG A 61 -0.99 16.71 -15.31
CA ARG A 61 -0.84 18.02 -15.98
C ARG A 61 -0.92 19.20 -15.02
N LEU A 62 -1.39 19.00 -13.79
CA LEU A 62 -1.47 20.07 -12.81
C LEU A 62 -0.06 20.58 -12.49
N PRO A 63 0.13 21.88 -12.25
CA PRO A 63 1.42 22.39 -11.81
C PRO A 63 1.87 21.68 -10.52
N CYS A 64 3.17 21.60 -10.29
CA CYS A 64 3.67 21.10 -9.02
C CYS A 64 3.14 21.98 -7.88
N ILE A 65 2.63 21.34 -6.84
CA ILE A 65 2.01 22.00 -5.69
C ILE A 65 3.10 22.69 -4.88
N GLY A 66 2.88 23.97 -4.57
CA GLY A 66 3.78 24.77 -3.74
C GLY A 66 3.48 24.63 -2.25
N GLU A 67 4.40 25.13 -1.40
CA GLU A 67 4.27 25.07 0.06
C GLU A 67 3.05 25.83 0.62
N ASP A 68 2.43 26.71 -0.19
CA ASP A 68 1.29 27.54 0.19
C ASP A 68 -0.06 26.81 0.11
N GLU A 69 -0.11 25.57 -0.40
CA GLU A 69 -1.36 24.84 -0.55
C GLU A 69 -1.90 24.35 0.81
N THR A 70 -3.11 24.82 1.15
CA THR A 70 -3.73 24.50 2.44
C THR A 70 -4.56 23.24 2.35
N CYS A 71 -4.39 22.35 3.33
CA CYS A 71 -5.26 21.20 3.53
C CYS A 71 -6.76 21.59 3.58
N PRO A 72 -7.66 20.77 3.02
CA PRO A 72 -9.10 21.02 3.09
C PRO A 72 -9.61 20.93 4.55
N GLU A 73 -10.80 21.49 4.78
CA GLU A 73 -11.43 21.50 6.10
C GLU A 73 -11.48 20.09 6.72
N GLY A 74 -11.19 20.03 8.02
CA GLY A 74 -11.08 18.79 8.77
C GLY A 74 -9.68 18.17 8.73
N PHE A 75 -8.83 18.43 7.75
CA PHE A 75 -7.44 17.96 7.71
C PHE A 75 -6.51 18.94 8.44
N GLY A 76 -6.67 19.04 9.77
CA GLY A 76 -5.85 19.92 10.60
C GLY A 76 -4.36 19.54 10.67
N GLU A 77 -4.04 18.27 10.38
CA GLU A 77 -2.68 17.79 10.17
C GLU A 77 -2.65 16.91 8.91
N ALA A 78 -1.55 17.01 8.16
CA ALA A 78 -1.27 16.22 6.98
C ALA A 78 -1.06 14.74 7.34
N PRO A 79 -1.91 13.79 6.86
CA PRO A 79 -1.69 12.38 7.12
C PRO A 79 -0.50 11.85 6.31
N LEU A 80 0.15 10.80 6.82
CA LEU A 80 1.19 10.06 6.14
C LEU A 80 0.60 8.83 5.44
N VAL A 81 0.82 8.71 4.13
CA VAL A 81 0.49 7.52 3.34
C VAL A 81 1.79 6.85 2.90
N LEU A 82 2.05 5.65 3.42
CA LEU A 82 3.22 4.83 3.10
C LEU A 82 2.83 3.69 2.14
N ILE A 83 3.37 3.70 0.92
CA ILE A 83 3.09 2.68 -0.09
C ILE A 83 4.35 1.87 -0.34
N SER A 84 4.24 0.55 -0.24
CA SER A 84 5.31 -0.37 -0.64
C SER A 84 4.94 -1.11 -1.92
N LEU A 85 5.84 -1.05 -2.89
CA LEU A 85 5.83 -1.82 -4.13
C LEU A 85 6.88 -2.93 -3.99
N ASP A 86 6.45 -4.15 -3.69
CA ASP A 86 7.35 -5.28 -3.39
C ASP A 86 8.29 -5.55 -4.57
N GLY A 87 9.59 -5.73 -4.30
CA GLY A 87 10.57 -6.11 -5.32
C GLY A 87 10.76 -5.08 -6.45
N PHE A 88 10.28 -3.85 -6.28
CA PHE A 88 10.48 -2.75 -7.20
C PHE A 88 11.95 -2.30 -7.17
N ARG A 89 12.77 -2.93 -8.01
CA ARG A 89 14.19 -2.62 -8.18
C ARG A 89 14.36 -1.20 -8.73
N ALA A 90 15.36 -0.48 -8.23
CA ALA A 90 15.52 0.96 -8.52
C ALA A 90 15.63 1.29 -10.02
N ASP A 91 16.23 0.42 -10.82
CA ASP A 91 16.39 0.59 -12.27
C ASP A 91 15.11 0.28 -13.08
N TYR A 92 14.04 -0.21 -12.44
CA TYR A 92 12.74 -0.30 -13.10
C TYR A 92 12.16 1.09 -13.42
N LEU A 93 12.61 2.14 -12.71
CA LEU A 93 12.28 3.52 -13.05
C LEU A 93 12.85 3.95 -14.41
N ASP A 94 13.91 3.30 -14.89
CA ASP A 94 14.56 3.65 -16.16
C ASP A 94 13.90 2.98 -17.37
N ARG A 95 12.81 2.22 -17.15
CA ARG A 95 12.07 1.53 -18.22
C ARG A 95 11.04 2.39 -18.95
N GLY A 96 10.80 3.62 -18.49
CA GLY A 96 9.85 4.55 -19.13
C GLY A 96 8.37 4.11 -19.03
N ARG A 97 8.03 3.34 -17.98
CA ARG A 97 6.68 2.79 -17.73
C ARG A 97 5.98 3.36 -16.50
N ASN A 98 6.60 4.30 -15.79
CA ASN A 98 6.12 4.77 -14.49
C ASN A 98 5.87 6.30 -14.47
N PRO A 99 5.08 6.86 -15.40
CA PRO A 99 4.88 8.31 -15.48
C PRO A 99 4.32 8.94 -14.19
N SER A 100 3.52 8.23 -13.39
CA SER A 100 3.08 8.72 -12.08
C SER A 100 4.25 8.89 -11.11
N LEU A 101 5.14 7.90 -11.03
CA LEU A 101 6.35 7.99 -10.18
C LEU A 101 7.34 9.03 -10.70
N GLU A 102 7.50 9.15 -12.01
CA GLU A 102 8.31 10.21 -12.62
C GLU A 102 7.76 11.59 -12.27
N ARG A 103 6.44 11.78 -12.36
CA ARG A 103 5.78 13.04 -12.01
C ARG A 103 5.95 13.38 -10.53
N LEU A 104 5.74 12.41 -9.63
CA LEU A 104 5.98 12.58 -8.21
C LEU A 104 7.45 12.93 -7.92
N GLY A 105 8.39 12.32 -8.63
CA GLY A 105 9.82 12.63 -8.50
C GLY A 105 10.19 14.03 -9.01
N GLN A 106 9.51 14.53 -10.05
CA GLN A 106 9.71 15.89 -10.56
C GLN A 106 9.15 16.97 -9.63
N CYS A 107 7.99 16.72 -9.02
CA CYS A 107 7.32 17.68 -8.13
C CYS A 107 7.67 17.51 -6.65
N GLY A 108 8.29 16.40 -6.26
CA GLY A 108 8.63 16.07 -4.89
C GLY A 108 10.11 15.74 -4.71
N VAL A 109 10.39 14.73 -3.88
CA VAL A 109 11.76 14.30 -3.56
C VAL A 109 11.97 12.88 -4.06
N ARG A 110 13.03 12.68 -4.86
CA ARG A 110 13.45 11.36 -5.34
C ARG A 110 14.90 11.08 -4.96
N ALA A 111 15.13 9.94 -4.32
CA ALA A 111 16.47 9.37 -4.17
C ALA A 111 16.84 8.52 -5.40
N PRO A 112 18.13 8.40 -5.76
CA PRO A 112 18.56 7.48 -6.83
C PRO A 112 18.19 6.02 -6.55
N PHE A 113 18.28 5.61 -5.28
CA PHE A 113 17.84 4.32 -4.77
C PHE A 113 17.74 4.38 -3.24
N MET A 114 17.02 3.44 -2.64
CA MET A 114 17.02 3.18 -1.19
C MET A 114 17.80 1.89 -0.93
N ARG A 115 18.72 1.89 0.04
CA ARG A 115 19.50 0.70 0.38
C ARG A 115 18.70 -0.18 1.35
N PRO A 116 18.36 -1.43 0.99
CA PRO A 116 17.72 -2.37 1.90
C PRO A 116 18.69 -2.84 2.99
N VAL A 117 18.13 -3.44 4.03
CA VAL A 117 18.90 -4.18 5.04
C VAL A 117 19.14 -5.62 4.58
N PHE A 118 20.17 -6.25 5.14
CA PHE A 118 20.46 -7.66 4.89
C PHE A 118 19.73 -8.56 5.92
N PRO A 119 19.12 -9.69 5.49
CA PRO A 119 18.98 -10.12 4.10
C PRO A 119 17.93 -9.30 3.34
N THR A 120 18.12 -9.15 2.02
CA THR A 120 17.19 -8.43 1.13
C THR A 120 15.94 -9.28 0.86
N LYS A 121 15.13 -9.44 1.90
CA LYS A 121 13.90 -10.24 1.94
C LYS A 121 12.74 -9.41 2.44
N THR A 122 11.54 -9.80 2.03
CA THR A 122 10.30 -9.05 2.21
C THR A 122 10.00 -8.65 3.64
N PHE A 123 9.82 -9.62 4.54
CA PHE A 123 9.42 -9.34 5.92
C PHE A 123 10.49 -8.60 6.73
N PRO A 124 11.78 -8.96 6.66
CA PRO A 124 12.83 -8.19 7.33
C PRO A 124 12.84 -6.72 6.92
N ASN A 125 12.82 -6.42 5.63
CA ASN A 125 12.91 -5.04 5.13
C ASN A 125 11.63 -4.24 5.41
N HIS A 126 10.46 -4.81 5.17
CA HIS A 126 9.19 -4.14 5.48
C HIS A 126 9.05 -3.83 6.98
N PHE A 127 9.52 -4.72 7.87
CA PHE A 127 9.46 -4.46 9.30
C PHE A 127 10.54 -3.47 9.74
N THR A 128 11.72 -3.49 9.12
CA THR A 128 12.74 -2.44 9.29
C THR A 128 12.18 -1.06 8.93
N ILE A 129 11.50 -0.91 7.79
CA ILE A 129 10.96 0.39 7.34
C ILE A 129 10.06 1.03 8.41
N VAL A 130 9.23 0.23 9.08
CA VAL A 130 8.24 0.74 10.04
C VAL A 130 8.72 0.77 11.48
N THR A 131 9.92 0.25 11.77
CA THR A 131 10.50 0.23 13.13
C THR A 131 11.79 1.03 13.25
N GLY A 132 12.50 1.26 12.13
CA GLY A 132 13.83 1.86 12.11
C GLY A 132 14.93 0.97 12.69
N LEU A 133 14.66 -0.32 12.92
CA LEU A 133 15.59 -1.27 13.54
C LEU A 133 16.14 -2.28 12.54
N TRP A 134 17.34 -2.78 12.80
CA TRP A 134 17.91 -3.89 12.04
C TRP A 134 17.16 -5.20 12.28
N PRO A 135 17.23 -6.17 11.34
CA PRO A 135 16.60 -7.47 11.52
C PRO A 135 16.98 -8.22 12.79
N GLU A 136 18.25 -8.14 13.18
CA GLU A 136 18.77 -8.72 14.42
C GLU A 136 18.15 -8.11 15.69
N SER A 137 17.62 -6.88 15.61
CA SER A 137 17.02 -6.16 16.73
C SER A 137 15.50 -6.31 16.76
N HIS A 138 14.83 -6.33 15.61
CA HIS A 138 13.36 -6.41 15.55
C HIS A 138 12.81 -7.84 15.50
N GLY A 139 13.68 -8.85 15.43
CA GLY A 139 13.34 -10.28 15.57
C GLY A 139 13.01 -10.99 14.25
N ILE A 140 12.51 -10.26 13.24
CA ILE A 140 12.19 -10.80 11.91
C ILE A 140 13.45 -10.86 11.01
N VAL A 141 14.26 -11.91 11.13
CA VAL A 141 15.55 -12.01 10.40
C VAL A 141 15.44 -12.59 8.99
N ASP A 142 14.37 -13.33 8.67
CA ASP A 142 14.09 -13.87 7.33
C ASP A 142 12.58 -14.16 7.18
N ASN A 143 12.10 -14.36 5.95
CA ASN A 143 10.76 -14.83 5.63
C ASN A 143 10.50 -16.25 6.19
N LYS A 144 11.56 -17.03 6.44
CA LYS A 144 11.54 -18.35 7.06
C LYS A 144 12.70 -18.48 8.06
N MET A 145 12.40 -18.67 9.33
CA MET A 145 13.43 -18.71 10.39
C MET A 145 13.05 -19.70 11.50
N TYR A 146 14.05 -20.37 12.06
CA TYR A 146 13.90 -21.26 13.21
C TYR A 146 14.43 -20.56 14.46
N ASP A 147 13.66 -20.63 15.55
CA ASP A 147 14.11 -20.15 16.86
C ASP A 147 14.35 -21.35 17.79
N PRO A 148 15.58 -21.52 18.33
CA PRO A 148 15.93 -22.63 19.21
C PRO A 148 15.30 -22.55 20.60
N GLU A 149 14.90 -21.37 21.07
CA GLU A 149 14.18 -21.20 22.34
C GLU A 149 12.70 -21.54 22.17
N PHE A 150 12.07 -21.05 21.09
CA PHE A 150 10.67 -21.38 20.77
C PHE A 150 10.50 -22.80 20.22
N LYS A 151 11.60 -23.42 19.77
CA LYS A 151 11.66 -24.75 19.15
C LYS A 151 10.68 -24.91 18.00
N THR A 152 10.53 -23.87 17.17
CA THR A 152 9.56 -23.84 16.08
C THR A 152 10.00 -22.96 14.92
N LEU A 153 9.33 -23.12 13.78
CA LEU A 153 9.58 -22.40 12.55
C LEU A 153 8.58 -21.26 12.35
N PHE A 154 9.10 -20.07 12.16
CA PHE A 154 8.38 -18.98 11.51
C PHE A 154 8.42 -19.17 9.99
N SER A 155 7.30 -18.95 9.33
CA SER A 155 7.23 -18.86 7.86
C SER A 155 6.04 -17.98 7.48
N LEU A 156 6.18 -17.25 6.37
CA LEU A 156 5.06 -16.55 5.74
C LEU A 156 3.82 -17.46 5.64
N GLY A 157 2.66 -16.94 6.03
CA GLY A 157 1.37 -17.60 5.94
C GLY A 157 1.10 -18.72 6.97
N ASN A 158 2.07 -19.09 7.80
CA ASN A 158 1.83 -20.08 8.85
C ASN A 158 1.21 -19.45 10.12
N LYS A 159 0.71 -20.30 11.02
CA LYS A 159 0.12 -19.83 12.29
C LYS A 159 1.14 -19.18 13.24
N GLU A 160 2.42 -19.46 13.07
CA GLU A 160 3.50 -18.87 13.89
C GLU A 160 3.70 -17.40 13.56
N ALA A 161 3.57 -17.01 12.29
CA ALA A 161 3.72 -15.61 11.88
C ALA A 161 2.73 -14.67 12.58
N GLY A 162 1.55 -15.18 12.97
CA GLY A 162 0.54 -14.43 13.72
C GLY A 162 0.83 -14.25 15.22
N LYS A 163 1.95 -14.76 15.75
CA LYS A 163 2.28 -14.70 17.18
C LYS A 163 3.22 -13.55 17.50
N SER A 164 2.84 -12.73 18.48
CA SER A 164 3.57 -11.54 18.93
C SER A 164 5.04 -11.78 19.30
N ARG A 165 5.39 -12.98 19.79
CA ARG A 165 6.75 -13.35 20.23
C ARG A 165 7.85 -13.19 19.16
N TRP A 166 7.47 -13.18 17.89
CA TRP A 166 8.41 -12.99 16.76
C TRP A 166 8.67 -11.51 16.45
N TRP A 167 7.75 -10.62 16.84
CA TRP A 167 7.74 -9.21 16.44
C TRP A 167 8.20 -8.36 17.63
N GLN A 168 9.52 -8.15 17.73
CA GLN A 168 10.17 -7.66 18.96
C GLN A 168 10.39 -6.14 18.99
N ALA A 169 9.78 -5.41 18.07
CA ALA A 169 9.93 -3.97 17.92
C ALA A 169 8.57 -3.25 17.89
N GLU A 170 8.58 -1.97 18.22
CA GLU A 170 7.41 -1.10 18.09
C GLU A 170 7.34 -0.55 16.65
N PRO A 171 6.34 -0.96 15.84
CA PRO A 171 6.14 -0.38 14.52
C PRO A 171 5.39 0.96 14.61
N ILE A 172 5.55 1.79 13.58
CA ILE A 172 5.00 3.16 13.51
C ILE A 172 3.49 3.24 13.76
N TRP A 173 2.71 2.22 13.39
CA TRP A 173 1.27 2.19 13.69
C TRP A 173 1.00 2.04 15.19
N VAL A 174 1.80 1.28 15.93
CA VAL A 174 1.69 1.20 17.40
C VAL A 174 2.09 2.52 18.03
N THR A 175 3.17 3.14 17.55
CA THR A 175 3.60 4.49 17.99
C THR A 175 2.49 5.52 17.75
N THR A 176 1.82 5.46 16.60
CA THR A 176 0.70 6.35 16.24
C THR A 176 -0.47 6.20 17.20
N GLU A 177 -0.90 4.96 17.47
CA GLU A 177 -2.01 4.68 18.40
C GLU A 177 -1.68 5.09 19.84
N LYS A 178 -0.43 4.88 20.29
CA LYS A 178 0.04 5.32 21.62
C LYS A 178 -0.01 6.84 21.79
N GLN A 179 0.12 7.59 20.70
CA GLN A 179 0.02 9.05 20.69
C GLN A 179 -1.43 9.55 20.50
N GLY A 180 -2.43 8.67 20.63
CA GLY A 180 -3.84 9.03 20.53
C GLY A 180 -4.32 9.31 19.10
N LYS A 181 -3.51 8.97 18.08
CA LYS A 181 -3.86 9.09 16.66
C LYS A 181 -4.28 7.73 16.11
N ARG A 182 -4.96 7.72 14.97
CA ARG A 182 -5.46 6.49 14.33
C ARG A 182 -4.49 6.03 13.23
N ALA A 183 -4.26 4.72 13.15
CA ALA A 183 -3.50 4.08 12.09
C ALA A 183 -4.39 3.16 11.24
N ALA A 184 -4.14 3.12 9.93
CA ALA A 184 -4.75 2.18 9.02
C ALA A 184 -3.72 1.47 8.14
N THR A 185 -3.81 0.16 8.00
CA THR A 185 -2.81 -0.61 7.25
C THR A 185 -3.48 -1.62 6.34
N PHE A 186 -3.21 -1.52 5.04
CA PHE A 186 -3.61 -2.50 4.06
C PHE A 186 -2.42 -3.41 3.74
N PHE A 187 -2.40 -4.60 4.38
CA PHE A 187 -1.45 -5.70 4.12
C PHE A 187 0.01 -5.50 4.52
N TRP A 188 0.35 -4.51 5.34
CA TRP A 188 1.75 -4.37 5.79
C TRP A 188 2.20 -5.55 6.67
N PRO A 189 3.39 -6.14 6.46
CA PRO A 189 3.93 -7.19 7.32
C PRO A 189 3.91 -6.85 8.81
N GLY A 190 3.26 -7.70 9.61
CA GLY A 190 3.11 -7.51 11.06
C GLY A 190 1.90 -6.68 11.48
N SER A 191 1.20 -6.02 10.55
CA SER A 191 0.06 -5.15 10.89
C SER A 191 -1.19 -5.91 11.36
N ASP A 192 -1.32 -7.20 11.02
CA ASP A 192 -2.39 -8.06 11.49
C ASP A 192 -2.04 -8.86 12.76
N VAL A 193 -0.87 -8.56 13.36
CA VAL A 193 -0.36 -9.18 14.59
C VAL A 193 -0.56 -8.25 15.78
N ASP A 194 -0.85 -8.83 16.95
CA ASP A 194 -0.85 -8.08 18.21
C ASP A 194 0.59 -7.76 18.62
N ILE A 195 1.04 -6.51 18.47
CA ILE A 195 2.41 -6.12 18.81
C ILE A 195 2.34 -5.16 20.00
N GLY A 196 2.85 -5.60 21.14
CA GLY A 196 2.82 -4.82 22.38
C GLY A 196 1.41 -4.53 22.91
N GLY A 197 0.44 -5.41 22.66
CA GLY A 197 -0.96 -5.21 23.07
C GLY A 197 -1.75 -4.28 22.16
N SER A 198 -1.22 -3.96 20.97
CA SER A 198 -1.80 -2.99 20.04
C SER A 198 -1.81 -3.49 18.60
N ARG A 199 -2.75 -2.95 17.83
CA ARG A 199 -2.91 -3.12 16.38
C ARG A 199 -3.33 -1.77 15.78
N PRO A 200 -3.15 -1.55 14.47
CA PRO A 200 -3.77 -0.42 13.78
C PRO A 200 -5.29 -0.41 14.02
N SER A 201 -5.88 0.77 14.18
CA SER A 201 -7.34 0.95 14.28
C SER A 201 -8.10 0.34 13.10
N HIS A 202 -7.50 0.35 11.91
CA HIS A 202 -8.03 -0.31 10.73
C HIS A 202 -6.94 -1.19 10.10
N PHE A 203 -7.23 -2.48 9.89
CA PHE A 203 -6.30 -3.37 9.20
C PHE A 203 -7.03 -4.49 8.47
N PHE A 204 -6.34 -5.08 7.51
CA PHE A 204 -6.78 -6.31 6.83
C PHE A 204 -5.76 -7.42 7.10
N LYS A 205 -6.28 -8.62 7.39
CA LYS A 205 -5.46 -9.84 7.32
C LYS A 205 -5.03 -10.07 5.89
N TYR A 206 -3.78 -10.45 5.69
CA TYR A 206 -3.24 -10.67 4.35
C TYR A 206 -4.09 -11.67 3.54
N ASN A 207 -4.42 -11.28 2.31
CA ASN A 207 -5.11 -12.12 1.34
C ASN A 207 -4.77 -11.65 -0.07
N GLU A 208 -3.83 -12.33 -0.72
CA GLU A 208 -3.33 -12.02 -2.07
C GLU A 208 -4.46 -11.89 -3.11
N LYS A 209 -5.59 -12.58 -2.91
CA LYS A 209 -6.73 -12.58 -3.84
C LYS A 209 -7.50 -11.26 -3.86
N ILE A 210 -7.21 -10.33 -2.93
CA ILE A 210 -7.81 -9.00 -2.97
C ILE A 210 -7.10 -8.18 -4.06
N PRO A 211 -7.81 -7.76 -5.12
CA PRO A 211 -7.22 -7.06 -6.25
C PRO A 211 -6.77 -5.65 -5.83
N TRP A 212 -5.76 -5.10 -6.50
CA TRP A 212 -5.16 -3.80 -6.16
C TRP A 212 -6.20 -2.67 -6.12
N GLN A 213 -7.21 -2.72 -7.00
CA GLN A 213 -8.29 -1.72 -7.09
C GLN A 213 -8.99 -1.58 -5.73
N SER A 214 -9.38 -2.70 -5.13
CA SER A 214 -10.03 -2.70 -3.83
C SER A 214 -9.13 -2.16 -2.73
N ARG A 215 -7.81 -2.35 -2.83
CA ARG A 215 -6.86 -1.84 -1.84
C ARG A 215 -6.79 -0.31 -1.90
N VAL A 216 -6.72 0.27 -3.11
CA VAL A 216 -6.71 1.72 -3.33
C VAL A 216 -8.02 2.37 -2.89
N GLU A 217 -9.16 1.82 -3.29
CA GLU A 217 -10.47 2.38 -2.93
C GLU A 217 -10.70 2.37 -1.41
N VAL A 218 -10.23 1.34 -0.71
CA VAL A 218 -10.32 1.29 0.76
C VAL A 218 -9.41 2.33 1.41
N LEU A 219 -8.20 2.53 0.89
CA LEU A 219 -7.30 3.58 1.39
C LEU A 219 -7.93 4.97 1.22
N LEU A 220 -8.49 5.26 0.04
CA LEU A 220 -9.21 6.51 -0.22
C LEU A 220 -10.42 6.65 0.72
N ALA A 221 -11.19 5.58 0.92
CA ALA A 221 -12.34 5.59 1.84
C ALA A 221 -11.93 5.80 3.31
N TRP A 222 -10.74 5.37 3.72
CA TRP A 222 -10.22 5.69 5.05
C TRP A 222 -9.93 7.18 5.22
N LEU A 223 -9.48 7.86 4.16
CA LEU A 223 -9.29 9.33 4.16
C LEU A 223 -10.63 10.10 4.20
N ASP A 224 -11.73 9.46 3.81
CA ASP A 224 -13.08 10.05 3.86
C ASP A 224 -13.78 9.89 5.22
N LEU A 225 -13.16 9.19 6.18
CA LEU A 225 -13.74 9.02 7.50
C LEU A 225 -13.86 10.35 8.26
N PRO A 226 -14.85 10.47 9.18
CA PRO A 226 -14.93 11.61 10.10
C PRO A 226 -13.63 11.81 10.87
N VAL A 227 -13.31 13.07 11.22
CA VAL A 227 -12.02 13.48 11.82
C VAL A 227 -11.62 12.61 13.01
N GLU A 228 -12.57 12.24 13.88
CA GLU A 228 -12.35 11.46 15.10
C GLU A 228 -11.94 10.00 14.82
N ARG A 229 -12.22 9.52 13.61
CA ARG A 229 -11.96 8.15 13.17
C ARG A 229 -10.94 8.08 12.03
N ARG A 230 -10.60 9.21 11.42
CA ARG A 230 -9.72 9.25 10.26
C ARG A 230 -8.27 8.95 10.66
N PRO A 231 -7.59 8.03 9.96
CA PRO A 231 -6.19 7.73 10.22
C PRO A 231 -5.26 8.92 9.94
N ALA A 232 -4.28 9.11 10.83
CA ALA A 232 -3.13 10.00 10.60
C ALA A 232 -1.98 9.26 9.90
N PHE A 233 -1.90 7.94 10.06
CA PHE A 233 -0.96 7.07 9.35
C PHE A 233 -1.74 6.02 8.56
N LEU A 234 -1.41 5.90 7.28
CA LEU A 234 -1.96 4.91 6.37
C LEU A 234 -0.80 4.15 5.73
N SER A 235 -0.97 2.84 5.53
CA SER A 235 -0.04 2.06 4.71
C SER A 235 -0.75 1.18 3.70
N LEU A 236 -0.11 0.97 2.55
CA LEU A 236 -0.57 0.10 1.46
C LEU A 236 0.58 -0.76 0.96
N TYR A 237 0.34 -2.06 0.87
CA TYR A 237 1.26 -3.02 0.28
C TYR A 237 0.72 -3.60 -1.03
N VAL A 238 1.62 -3.71 -2.02
CA VAL A 238 1.36 -4.23 -3.36
C VAL A 238 2.43 -5.27 -3.66
N ASN A 239 2.00 -6.45 -4.08
CA ASN A 239 2.88 -7.62 -4.27
C ASN A 239 3.67 -7.57 -5.59
N GLU A 240 3.34 -6.62 -6.47
CA GLU A 240 4.01 -6.43 -7.77
C GLU A 240 4.99 -5.25 -7.66
N PRO A 241 6.12 -5.30 -8.40
CA PRO A 241 6.49 -6.28 -9.42
C PRO A 241 7.22 -7.54 -8.92
N ASP A 242 7.34 -7.77 -7.60
CA ASP A 242 8.04 -8.94 -7.03
C ASP A 242 7.53 -10.27 -7.58
N SER A 243 6.21 -10.46 -7.63
CA SER A 243 5.59 -11.70 -8.08
C SER A 243 5.97 -12.02 -9.54
N ALA A 244 5.82 -11.05 -10.45
CA ALA A 244 6.24 -11.21 -11.84
C ALA A 244 7.76 -11.46 -11.96
N GLY A 245 8.57 -10.75 -11.16
CA GLY A 245 10.01 -10.90 -11.14
C GLY A 245 10.47 -12.28 -10.68
N HIS A 246 9.78 -12.89 -9.70
CA HIS A 246 10.06 -14.23 -9.25
C HIS A 246 9.68 -15.31 -10.28
N ASP A 247 8.56 -15.15 -10.95
CA ASP A 247 8.05 -16.15 -11.90
C ASP A 247 8.80 -16.11 -13.25
N HIS A 248 9.21 -14.93 -13.71
CA HIS A 248 9.72 -14.72 -15.08
C HIS A 248 11.12 -14.08 -15.15
N GLY A 249 11.66 -13.63 -14.01
CA GLY A 249 12.96 -12.96 -13.92
C GLY A 249 12.85 -11.44 -14.08
N PRO A 250 13.83 -10.67 -13.56
CA PRO A 250 13.73 -9.22 -13.45
C PRO A 250 13.65 -8.48 -14.78
N HIS A 251 14.08 -9.10 -15.89
CA HIS A 251 14.20 -8.46 -17.21
C HIS A 251 13.16 -8.94 -18.23
N SER A 252 12.06 -9.53 -17.76
CA SER A 252 11.03 -10.10 -18.62
C SER A 252 9.95 -9.09 -19.04
N ASP A 253 9.18 -9.44 -20.06
CA ASP A 253 8.01 -8.68 -20.51
C ASP A 253 6.89 -8.70 -19.46
N GLU A 254 6.81 -9.75 -18.64
CA GLU A 254 5.82 -9.87 -17.55
C GLU A 254 6.10 -8.90 -16.40
N VAL A 255 7.36 -8.62 -16.08
CA VAL A 255 7.72 -7.53 -15.14
C VAL A 255 7.27 -6.19 -15.70
N ASP A 256 7.45 -6.01 -17.01
CA ASP A 256 7.02 -4.83 -17.73
C ASP A 256 5.49 -4.65 -17.67
N GLU A 257 4.71 -5.71 -17.86
CA GLU A 257 3.24 -5.72 -17.64
C GLU A 257 2.87 -5.42 -16.17
N ALA A 258 3.62 -5.95 -15.20
CA ALA A 258 3.40 -5.69 -13.79
C ALA A 258 3.67 -4.22 -13.42
N LEU A 259 4.68 -3.59 -14.03
CA LEU A 259 4.94 -2.16 -13.88
C LEU A 259 3.79 -1.32 -14.44
N ASP A 260 3.22 -1.71 -15.59
CA ASP A 260 2.04 -1.04 -16.13
C ASP A 260 0.85 -1.13 -15.16
N LEU A 261 0.64 -2.27 -14.48
CA LEU A 261 -0.40 -2.42 -13.47
C LEU A 261 -0.16 -1.55 -12.23
N VAL A 262 1.09 -1.45 -11.77
CA VAL A 262 1.48 -0.56 -10.67
C VAL A 262 1.23 0.90 -11.04
N GLU A 263 1.55 1.30 -12.26
CA GLU A 263 1.26 2.64 -12.77
C GLU A 263 -0.25 2.95 -12.75
N ILE A 264 -1.11 2.04 -13.24
CA ILE A 264 -2.57 2.22 -13.19
C ILE A 264 -3.05 2.43 -11.75
N MET A 265 -2.52 1.63 -10.82
CA MET A 265 -2.88 1.74 -9.42
C MET A 265 -2.49 3.10 -8.83
N LEU A 266 -1.27 3.57 -9.12
CA LEU A 266 -0.78 4.86 -8.65
C LEU A 266 -1.55 6.03 -9.26
N ASP A 267 -1.82 6.00 -10.57
CA ASP A 267 -2.65 6.99 -11.23
C ASP A 267 -4.02 7.09 -10.57
N ARG A 268 -4.70 5.95 -10.35
CA ARG A 268 -6.01 5.94 -9.69
C ARG A 268 -5.94 6.52 -8.28
N LEU A 269 -4.92 6.19 -7.50
CA LEU A 269 -4.74 6.74 -6.16
C LEU A 269 -4.58 8.27 -6.21
N LEU A 270 -3.69 8.76 -7.07
CA LEU A 270 -3.36 10.19 -7.18
C LEU A 270 -4.56 11.00 -7.72
N ALA A 271 -5.29 10.44 -8.67
CA ALA A 271 -6.59 10.97 -9.10
C ALA A 271 -7.58 11.05 -7.93
N GLY A 272 -7.68 9.98 -7.13
CA GLY A 272 -8.57 9.94 -5.96
C GLY A 272 -8.18 10.95 -4.87
N LEU A 273 -6.89 11.19 -4.67
CA LEU A 273 -6.40 12.26 -3.80
C LEU A 273 -6.73 13.63 -4.39
N GLN A 274 -6.60 13.83 -5.70
CA GLN A 274 -6.92 15.08 -6.36
C GLN A 274 -8.41 15.42 -6.27
N GLU A 275 -9.29 14.44 -6.50
CA GLU A 275 -10.75 14.58 -6.33
C GLU A 275 -11.13 15.09 -4.94
N ARG A 276 -10.34 14.71 -3.92
CA ARG A 276 -10.52 15.11 -2.52
C ARG A 276 -9.78 16.40 -2.16
N ARG A 277 -9.06 17.02 -3.10
CA ARG A 277 -8.14 18.15 -2.85
C ARG A 277 -7.09 17.82 -1.79
N LEU A 278 -6.55 16.60 -1.86
CA LEU A 278 -5.59 16.05 -0.90
C LEU A 278 -4.17 15.89 -1.47
N LEU A 279 -3.95 16.09 -2.78
CA LEU A 279 -2.61 15.97 -3.37
C LEU A 279 -1.58 16.89 -2.69
N GLY A 280 -1.98 18.11 -2.33
CA GLY A 280 -1.12 19.07 -1.62
C GLY A 280 -1.10 18.92 -0.10
N CYS A 281 -1.89 18.00 0.46
CA CYS A 281 -2.11 17.87 1.90
C CYS A 281 -1.55 16.56 2.48
N VAL A 282 -1.45 15.50 1.68
CA VAL A 282 -0.97 14.20 2.15
C VAL A 282 0.55 14.12 2.00
N ASN A 283 1.22 13.65 3.06
CA ASN A 283 2.61 13.23 2.96
C ASN A 283 2.64 11.82 2.34
N LEU A 284 2.94 11.75 1.04
CA LEU A 284 3.00 10.48 0.31
C LEU A 284 4.43 9.97 0.24
N LEU A 285 4.68 8.77 0.78
CA LEU A 285 5.96 8.08 0.74
C LEU A 285 5.80 6.75 -0.01
N ILE A 286 6.44 6.63 -1.17
CA ILE A 286 6.45 5.40 -1.97
C ILE A 286 7.83 4.77 -1.87
N VAL A 287 7.88 3.51 -1.49
CA VAL A 287 9.11 2.76 -1.25
C VAL A 287 9.04 1.36 -1.87
N SER A 288 10.17 0.69 -1.85
CA SER A 288 10.28 -0.76 -2.05
C SER A 288 11.15 -1.35 -0.96
N ASP A 289 10.94 -2.61 -0.65
CA ASP A 289 11.64 -3.36 0.38
C ASP A 289 12.96 -3.96 -0.11
N HIS A 290 13.05 -4.35 -1.38
CA HIS A 290 14.27 -4.84 -2.02
C HIS A 290 14.22 -4.76 -3.55
N GLY A 291 15.32 -5.14 -4.21
CA GLY A 291 15.37 -5.34 -5.65
C GLY A 291 15.01 -6.78 -6.06
N MET A 292 15.37 -7.14 -7.29
CA MET A 292 15.15 -8.47 -7.88
C MET A 292 16.37 -8.93 -8.68
N ALA A 293 16.64 -10.23 -8.70
CA ALA A 293 17.78 -10.84 -9.39
C ALA A 293 17.44 -12.22 -9.96
#